data_AF-J7MF25-F1
#
_entry.id   AF-J7MF25-F1
#
_cell.length_a   1.000
_cell.length_b   1.000
_cell.length_c   1.000
_cell.angle_alpha   90.00
_cell.angle_beta   90.00
_cell.angle_gamma   90.00
#
_symmetry.space_group_name_H-M   'P 1'
#
loop_
_entity.id
_entity.type
_entity.pdbx_description
1 polymer ?
#
loop_
_entity_poly.entity_id
_entity_poly.type
_entity_poly.pdbx_seq_one_letter_code
_entity_poly.pdbx_strand_id
1 'polypeptide(L)'
;MPNIFLREKENTYYEWYSYTIKNYSQVISVTKQVWAECRIYERVTYSIKYEQPWTASSSDYFNVALYDAADNSKKCKPKFTYYYAYSDGQVVDKLDVYYSLLKPNNPLIVSFNRRDTNTYNCSYPGLKGLKWFYGYDLGYYSMKRELKVELDDQYKELLKGKRLTFTAGPYSNEDILVNEYDLVNKEFKKHIYTPDVSKRGPYELYSGSLFLDNSRSSGNNLYLKGVANKQFDGVCMYSSYSGLQLFVEFFDGEKITQLRRIGTTDKSQWIELEKPFTYKDDRQLKRILQYIQFCLNKEILVRLDQQGGNTEVRIVDGETTATPKPINEYELSVNRGCDYSEIIDGYVCYTHNLNDYYNVYVKNQLDDLRILGESFRPDVYLELSLTIDNNHIYLFDESGYTSEFLYYNPDKDGNLYVYFLQSSGYGDRGLKPLLFYYNGKAYKQSNSKDHNTYWQRVNVINSLAQVAVTPKSINLKDVLDELKTSSKTNAASTEPPTPGALPTVKPTTGGGKSDAGAPKNDGVTPKNENSTHSFIGGSLGIFLGMLGSAIAIFSFWNKPTTFNRMR
;
A
#
# COMPACT_ATOMS: atom_id res chain seq x y z
N MET A 1 -32.85 -25.70 -15.85
CA MET A 1 -32.52 -25.20 -14.50
C MET A 1 -31.25 -24.36 -14.58
N PRO A 2 -31.29 -23.08 -14.23
CA PRO A 2 -30.11 -22.24 -14.10
C PRO A 2 -29.11 -22.84 -13.09
N ASN A 3 -27.86 -22.96 -13.54
CA ASN A 3 -26.73 -23.36 -12.71
C ASN A 3 -25.97 -22.11 -12.28
N ILE A 4 -25.84 -21.89 -10.98
CA ILE A 4 -25.18 -20.73 -10.39
C ILE A 4 -23.81 -21.16 -9.88
N PHE A 5 -22.76 -20.64 -10.50
CA PHE A 5 -21.37 -20.94 -10.15
C PHE A 5 -20.87 -19.90 -9.15
N LEU A 6 -20.78 -20.28 -7.87
CA LEU A 6 -20.44 -19.35 -6.79
C LEU A 6 -19.00 -18.80 -6.88
N ARG A 7 -18.11 -19.46 -7.64
CA ARG A 7 -16.77 -18.93 -7.91
C ARG A 7 -16.66 -18.17 -9.23
N GLU A 8 -17.68 -18.22 -10.09
CA GLU A 8 -17.81 -17.31 -11.22
C GLU A 8 -18.34 -15.99 -10.68
N LYS A 9 -17.57 -14.92 -10.85
CA LYS A 9 -17.91 -13.64 -10.25
C LYS A 9 -18.03 -12.51 -11.24
N GLU A 10 -17.61 -12.71 -12.49
CA GLU A 10 -17.47 -11.63 -13.44
C GLU A 10 -17.67 -12.09 -14.89
N ASN A 11 -18.78 -12.75 -15.23
CA ASN A 11 -19.12 -13.05 -16.62
C ASN A 11 -20.62 -13.22 -16.83
N THR A 12 -21.10 -12.87 -18.02
CA THR A 12 -22.41 -13.36 -18.48
C THR A 12 -22.22 -14.70 -19.17
N TYR A 13 -23.02 -15.70 -18.80
CA TYR A 13 -22.96 -17.01 -19.43
C TYR A 13 -24.35 -17.52 -19.77
N TYR A 14 -24.38 -18.43 -20.74
CA TYR A 14 -25.59 -19.03 -21.27
C TYR A 14 -25.68 -20.47 -20.79
N GLU A 15 -26.78 -20.80 -20.13
CA GLU A 15 -27.10 -22.19 -19.77
C GLU A 15 -28.14 -22.71 -20.77
N TRP A 16 -27.78 -23.80 -21.45
CA TRP A 16 -28.65 -24.48 -22.39
C TRP A 16 -29.32 -25.66 -21.71
N TYR A 17 -30.64 -25.73 -21.81
CA TYR A 17 -31.43 -26.87 -21.33
C TYR A 17 -32.23 -27.47 -22.47
N SER A 18 -32.13 -28.79 -22.64
CA SER A 18 -33.07 -29.56 -23.45
C SER A 18 -34.14 -30.13 -22.54
N TYR A 19 -35.37 -29.66 -22.70
CA TYR A 19 -36.55 -30.28 -22.09
C TYR A 19 -37.48 -30.66 -23.23
N THR A 20 -37.61 -31.97 -23.49
CA THR A 20 -38.51 -32.54 -24.51
C THR A 20 -38.52 -31.74 -25.84
N ILE A 21 -37.54 -32.00 -26.71
CA ILE A 21 -37.51 -31.59 -28.13
C ILE A 21 -37.35 -30.07 -28.39
N LYS A 22 -37.52 -29.18 -27.41
CA LYS A 22 -37.22 -27.75 -27.53
C LYS A 22 -36.02 -27.34 -26.67
N ASN A 23 -35.02 -26.73 -27.30
CA ASN A 23 -33.88 -26.13 -26.61
C ASN A 23 -34.29 -24.76 -26.09
N TYR A 24 -34.19 -24.56 -24.78
CA TYR A 24 -34.38 -23.25 -24.16
C TYR A 24 -33.03 -22.80 -23.60
N SER A 25 -32.75 -21.51 -23.72
CA SER A 25 -31.59 -20.90 -23.10
C SER A 25 -32.02 -20.06 -21.89
N GLN A 26 -31.08 -19.84 -20.99
CA GLN A 26 -31.21 -18.86 -19.93
C GLN A 26 -29.93 -18.04 -19.89
N VAL A 27 -30.10 -16.74 -19.72
CA VAL A 27 -28.97 -15.81 -19.62
C VAL A 27 -28.76 -15.48 -18.16
N ILE A 28 -27.57 -15.78 -17.65
CA ILE A 28 -27.18 -15.44 -16.29
C ILE A 28 -26.12 -14.34 -16.40
N SER A 29 -26.48 -13.14 -15.95
CA SER A 29 -25.56 -12.01 -15.87
C SER A 29 -25.03 -11.87 -14.46
N VAL A 30 -23.71 -11.92 -14.31
CA VAL A 30 -23.04 -11.81 -13.02
C VAL A 30 -22.41 -10.43 -12.87
N THR A 31 -22.67 -9.77 -11.76
CA THR A 31 -21.99 -8.53 -11.38
C THR A 31 -21.41 -8.66 -9.98
N LYS A 32 -20.21 -8.11 -9.78
CA LYS A 32 -19.53 -8.07 -8.49
C LYS A 32 -19.31 -6.62 -8.07
N GLN A 33 -19.55 -6.35 -6.80
CA GLN A 33 -19.27 -5.04 -6.21
C GLN A 33 -18.99 -5.17 -4.71
N VAL A 34 -18.21 -4.24 -4.18
CA VAL A 34 -18.08 -4.01 -2.74
C VAL A 34 -19.44 -3.59 -2.19
N TRP A 35 -19.82 -4.17 -1.05
CA TRP A 35 -21.12 -3.88 -0.47
C TRP A 35 -21.10 -2.52 0.23
N ALA A 36 -22.01 -1.63 -0.18
CA ALA A 36 -21.99 -0.22 0.23
C ALA A 36 -22.18 -0.01 1.74
N GLU A 37 -22.88 -0.93 2.42
CA GLU A 37 -23.13 -0.84 3.86
C GLU A 37 -21.94 -1.25 4.72
N CYS A 38 -21.04 -2.10 4.18
CA CYS A 38 -19.86 -2.56 4.90
C CYS A 38 -18.79 -3.08 3.94
N ARG A 39 -17.65 -2.39 3.94
CA ARG A 39 -16.60 -2.53 2.92
C ARG A 39 -15.79 -3.81 3.03
N ILE A 40 -15.84 -4.53 4.14
CA ILE A 40 -15.21 -5.86 4.28
C ILE A 40 -15.97 -6.94 3.47
N TYR A 41 -17.17 -6.64 2.98
CA TYR A 41 -17.98 -7.57 2.21
C TYR A 41 -18.09 -7.16 0.74
N GLU A 42 -18.21 -8.16 -0.12
CA GLU A 42 -18.58 -8.01 -1.52
C GLU A 42 -19.90 -8.74 -1.78
N ARG A 43 -20.69 -8.18 -2.70
CA ARG A 43 -21.93 -8.76 -3.21
C ARG A 43 -21.73 -9.18 -4.66
N VAL A 44 -21.97 -10.45 -4.94
CA VAL A 44 -22.05 -11.00 -6.29
C VAL A 44 -23.51 -11.22 -6.63
N THR A 45 -24.01 -10.52 -7.64
CA THR A 45 -25.41 -10.59 -8.09
C THR A 45 -25.49 -11.46 -9.33
N TYR A 46 -26.30 -12.51 -9.29
CA TYR A 46 -26.64 -13.35 -10.44
C TYR A 46 -28.06 -13.01 -10.88
N SER A 47 -28.18 -12.31 -12.00
CA SER A 47 -29.48 -11.98 -12.61
C SER A 47 -29.83 -13.03 -13.66
N ILE A 48 -30.98 -13.68 -13.50
CA ILE A 48 -31.44 -14.80 -14.32
C ILE A 48 -32.55 -14.32 -15.24
N LYS A 49 -32.28 -14.29 -16.54
CA LYS A 49 -33.29 -14.01 -17.56
C LYS A 49 -33.81 -15.33 -18.15
N TYR A 50 -35.02 -15.68 -17.74
CA TYR A 50 -35.77 -16.81 -18.27
C TYR A 50 -36.41 -16.46 -19.61
N GLU A 51 -36.33 -17.35 -20.60
CA GLU A 51 -36.97 -17.17 -21.90
C GLU A 51 -38.47 -17.48 -21.87
N GLN A 52 -38.89 -18.34 -20.96
CA GLN A 52 -40.27 -18.79 -20.84
C GLN A 52 -41.00 -18.08 -19.70
N PRO A 53 -42.30 -17.74 -19.88
CA PRO A 53 -43.14 -17.33 -18.77
C PRO A 53 -43.37 -18.51 -17.83
N TRP A 54 -43.71 -18.20 -16.57
CA TRP A 54 -44.02 -19.25 -15.61
C TRP A 54 -45.38 -19.91 -15.91
N THR A 55 -45.41 -21.24 -15.81
CA THR A 55 -46.65 -22.04 -15.76
C THR A 55 -46.48 -23.17 -14.75
N ALA A 56 -47.58 -23.70 -14.21
CA ALA A 56 -47.53 -24.85 -13.30
C ALA A 56 -46.79 -26.07 -13.90
N SER A 57 -46.97 -26.33 -15.20
CA SER A 57 -46.32 -27.41 -15.95
C SER A 57 -44.84 -27.19 -16.26
N SER A 58 -44.34 -25.95 -16.10
CA SER A 58 -42.94 -25.57 -16.34
C SER A 58 -42.20 -25.19 -15.05
N SER A 59 -42.77 -25.45 -13.88
CA SER A 59 -42.18 -25.08 -12.58
C SER A 59 -40.72 -25.56 -12.41
N ASP A 60 -40.37 -26.72 -12.97
CA ASP A 60 -39.01 -27.27 -12.99
C ASP A 60 -37.98 -26.44 -13.77
N TYR A 61 -38.42 -25.65 -14.77
CA TYR A 61 -37.56 -24.78 -15.55
C TYR A 61 -36.95 -23.65 -14.68
N PHE A 62 -37.64 -23.31 -13.59
CA PHE A 62 -37.32 -22.26 -12.63
C PHE A 62 -36.64 -22.77 -11.34
N ASN A 63 -36.23 -24.04 -11.31
CA ASN A 63 -35.36 -24.54 -10.25
C ASN A 63 -34.04 -23.75 -10.27
N VAL A 64 -33.25 -23.69 -9.18
CA VAL A 64 -31.93 -23.04 -9.22
C VAL A 64 -30.93 -23.89 -8.46
N ALA A 65 -29.81 -24.25 -9.08
CA ALA A 65 -28.77 -25.02 -8.41
C ALA A 65 -27.52 -24.18 -8.15
N LEU A 66 -27.00 -24.25 -6.92
CA LEU A 66 -25.79 -23.58 -6.49
C LEU A 66 -24.61 -24.55 -6.51
N TYR A 67 -23.55 -24.19 -7.22
CA TYR A 67 -22.33 -24.97 -7.35
C TYR A 67 -21.15 -24.22 -6.74
N ASP A 68 -20.35 -24.92 -5.94
CA ASP A 68 -19.04 -24.45 -5.50
C ASP A 68 -17.99 -24.73 -6.59
N ALA A 69 -18.19 -24.08 -7.75
CA ALA A 69 -17.35 -24.21 -8.93
C ALA A 69 -17.27 -22.86 -9.65
N ALA A 70 -16.27 -22.72 -10.52
CA ALA A 70 -16.10 -21.53 -11.36
C ALA A 70 -16.86 -21.65 -12.69
N ASP A 71 -17.13 -22.85 -13.17
CA ASP A 71 -17.79 -23.06 -14.46
C ASP A 71 -18.35 -24.49 -14.55
N ASN A 72 -18.98 -24.79 -15.68
CA ASN A 72 -19.52 -26.10 -16.01
C ASN A 72 -18.47 -27.22 -16.10
N SER A 73 -17.23 -26.91 -16.48
CA SER A 73 -16.16 -27.92 -16.62
C SER A 73 -15.68 -28.42 -15.25
N LYS A 74 -15.82 -27.60 -14.21
CA LYS A 74 -15.43 -27.91 -12.83
C LYS A 74 -16.62 -28.22 -11.93
N LYS A 75 -17.83 -28.37 -12.50
CA LYS A 75 -19.02 -28.61 -11.69
C LYS A 75 -18.98 -29.98 -11.01
N CYS A 76 -18.99 -29.95 -9.69
CA CYS A 76 -19.27 -31.13 -8.88
C CYS A 76 -20.78 -31.27 -8.66
N LYS A 77 -21.20 -32.12 -7.72
CA LYS A 77 -22.60 -32.13 -7.25
C LYS A 77 -23.01 -30.74 -6.74
N PRO A 78 -24.25 -30.30 -7.00
CA PRO A 78 -24.75 -29.04 -6.45
C PRO A 78 -24.65 -29.07 -4.93
N LYS A 79 -24.29 -27.93 -4.34
CA LYS A 79 -24.25 -27.77 -2.88
C LYS A 79 -25.62 -27.48 -2.31
N PHE A 80 -26.47 -26.85 -3.11
CA PHE A 80 -27.85 -26.57 -2.78
C PHE A 80 -28.70 -26.50 -4.05
N THR A 81 -29.95 -26.95 -4.01
CA THR A 81 -30.92 -26.76 -5.09
C THR A 81 -32.25 -26.21 -4.56
N TYR A 82 -32.69 -25.10 -5.15
CA TYR A 82 -34.03 -24.55 -5.03
C TYR A 82 -34.95 -25.26 -6.03
N TYR A 83 -36.00 -25.93 -5.54
CA TYR A 83 -36.92 -26.69 -6.39
C TYR A 83 -38.34 -26.12 -6.41
N TYR A 84 -38.99 -26.24 -7.56
CA TYR A 84 -40.40 -25.98 -7.83
C TYR A 84 -40.90 -24.63 -7.31
N ALA A 85 -40.90 -23.63 -8.19
CA ALA A 85 -41.72 -22.44 -7.98
C ALA A 85 -43.20 -22.79 -8.24
N TYR A 86 -44.02 -22.84 -7.19
CA TYR A 86 -45.45 -23.21 -7.29
C TYR A 86 -46.34 -22.08 -7.78
N SER A 87 -45.83 -20.86 -7.84
CA SER A 87 -46.46 -19.71 -8.48
C SER A 87 -45.41 -18.84 -9.17
N ASP A 88 -45.86 -17.96 -10.07
CA ASP A 88 -44.97 -17.00 -10.74
C ASP A 88 -44.22 -16.12 -9.74
N GLY A 89 -44.92 -15.68 -8.68
CA GLY A 89 -44.32 -14.92 -7.58
C GLY A 89 -43.20 -15.66 -6.87
N GLN A 90 -43.20 -17.00 -6.91
CA GLN A 90 -42.15 -17.81 -6.30
C GLN A 90 -40.89 -17.94 -7.14
N VAL A 91 -40.89 -17.53 -8.41
CA VAL A 91 -39.72 -17.63 -9.27
C VAL A 91 -38.59 -16.73 -8.76
N VAL A 92 -37.38 -17.30 -8.68
CA VAL A 92 -36.15 -16.57 -8.34
C VAL A 92 -35.51 -16.07 -9.63
N ASP A 93 -35.55 -14.76 -9.85
CA ASP A 93 -34.94 -14.09 -11.01
C ASP A 93 -33.61 -13.42 -10.66
N LYS A 94 -33.28 -13.27 -9.38
CA LYS A 94 -32.01 -12.71 -8.94
C LYS A 94 -31.52 -13.34 -7.64
N LEU A 95 -30.23 -13.66 -7.59
CA LEU A 95 -29.54 -14.09 -6.38
C LEU A 95 -28.45 -13.09 -6.01
N ASP A 96 -28.42 -12.66 -4.76
CA ASP A 96 -27.30 -11.91 -4.22
C ASP A 96 -26.51 -12.81 -3.27
N VAL A 97 -25.24 -13.03 -3.57
CA VAL A 97 -24.34 -13.83 -2.73
C VAL A 97 -23.29 -12.93 -2.11
N TYR A 98 -23.16 -13.01 -0.79
CA TYR A 98 -22.27 -12.16 -0.03
C TYR A 98 -21.05 -12.94 0.43
N TYR A 99 -19.88 -12.33 0.25
CA TYR A 99 -18.58 -12.87 0.64
C TYR A 99 -17.83 -11.84 1.47
N SER A 100 -16.90 -12.30 2.31
CA SER A 100 -15.87 -11.41 2.85
C SER A 100 -14.77 -11.19 1.81
N LEU A 101 -14.30 -9.96 1.66
CA LEU A 101 -13.11 -9.62 0.87
C LEU A 101 -11.87 -10.39 1.33
N LEU A 102 -11.84 -10.87 2.57
CA LEU A 102 -10.75 -11.66 3.17
C LEU A 102 -10.92 -13.18 2.96
N LYS A 103 -12.11 -13.64 2.55
CA LYS A 103 -12.40 -15.04 2.22
C LYS A 103 -13.28 -15.11 0.96
N PRO A 104 -12.79 -14.63 -0.19
CA PRO A 104 -13.62 -14.45 -1.37
C PRO A 104 -14.18 -15.78 -1.90
N ASN A 105 -13.58 -16.93 -1.61
CA ASN A 105 -14.10 -18.23 -2.08
C ASN A 105 -15.12 -18.89 -1.13
N ASN A 106 -15.52 -18.21 -0.06
CA ASN A 106 -16.40 -18.74 0.97
C ASN A 106 -17.67 -17.90 1.05
N PRO A 107 -18.77 -18.32 0.40
CA PRO A 107 -20.04 -17.62 0.52
C PRO A 107 -20.51 -17.64 1.97
N LEU A 108 -20.96 -16.49 2.47
CA LEU A 108 -21.50 -16.33 3.82
C LEU A 108 -23.04 -16.43 3.78
N ILE A 109 -23.66 -15.65 2.92
CA ILE A 109 -25.11 -15.53 2.80
C ILE A 109 -25.53 -15.54 1.34
N VAL A 110 -26.64 -16.22 1.05
CA VAL A 110 -27.32 -16.20 -0.24
C VAL A 110 -28.70 -15.60 -0.05
N SER A 111 -29.00 -14.56 -0.83
CA SER A 111 -30.29 -13.87 -0.82
C SER A 111 -31.06 -14.22 -2.07
N PHE A 112 -32.22 -14.84 -1.89
CA PHE A 112 -33.14 -15.20 -2.96
C PHE A 112 -34.11 -14.05 -3.16
N ASN A 113 -34.00 -13.36 -4.31
CA ASN A 113 -34.95 -12.33 -4.70
C ASN A 113 -35.97 -12.95 -5.65
N ARG A 114 -37.24 -12.79 -5.29
CA ARG A 114 -38.36 -13.38 -6.01
C ARG A 114 -39.13 -12.33 -6.79
N ARG A 115 -39.89 -12.78 -7.79
CA ARG A 115 -40.76 -11.91 -8.62
C ARG A 115 -41.85 -11.22 -7.80
N ASP A 116 -42.29 -11.82 -6.70
CA ASP A 116 -43.22 -11.20 -5.75
C ASP A 116 -42.60 -10.10 -4.89
N THR A 117 -41.37 -9.67 -5.20
CA THR A 117 -40.56 -8.66 -4.50
C THR A 117 -40.06 -9.05 -3.12
N ASN A 118 -40.35 -10.27 -2.66
CA ASN A 118 -39.79 -10.75 -1.40
C ASN A 118 -38.32 -11.15 -1.57
N THR A 119 -37.48 -10.67 -0.65
CA THR A 119 -36.08 -11.09 -0.53
C THR A 119 -35.91 -11.90 0.74
N TYR A 120 -35.24 -13.04 0.61
CA TYR A 120 -35.00 -13.93 1.72
C TYR A 120 -33.51 -14.28 1.82
N ASN A 121 -32.93 -13.91 2.95
CA ASN A 121 -31.51 -14.13 3.22
C ASN A 121 -31.34 -15.46 3.93
N CYS A 122 -30.47 -16.33 3.42
CA CYS A 122 -30.17 -17.63 4.02
C CYS A 122 -28.66 -17.79 4.25
N SER A 123 -28.26 -18.31 5.41
CA SER A 123 -26.86 -18.70 5.67
C SER A 123 -26.43 -19.79 4.68
N TYR A 124 -25.32 -19.58 4.00
CA TYR A 124 -24.80 -20.55 3.03
C TYR A 124 -24.40 -21.90 3.69
N PRO A 125 -23.73 -21.93 4.86
CA PRO A 125 -23.57 -23.16 5.64
C PRO A 125 -24.89 -23.92 5.88
N GLY A 126 -25.97 -23.20 6.23
CA GLY A 126 -27.30 -23.78 6.41
C GLY A 126 -27.85 -24.42 5.13
N LEU A 127 -27.80 -23.69 4.01
CA LEU A 127 -28.23 -24.21 2.70
C LEU A 127 -27.47 -25.47 2.29
N LYS A 128 -26.15 -25.48 2.50
CA LYS A 128 -25.29 -26.64 2.21
C LYS A 128 -25.67 -27.87 3.04
N GLY A 129 -26.12 -27.67 4.28
CA GLY A 129 -26.61 -28.75 5.15
C GLY A 129 -27.93 -29.35 4.66
N LEU A 130 -28.84 -28.52 4.15
CA LEU A 130 -30.15 -28.94 3.65
C LEU A 130 -30.09 -29.66 2.30
N LYS A 131 -29.10 -29.34 1.45
CA LYS A 131 -28.92 -29.81 0.06
C LYS A 131 -30.01 -29.36 -0.92
N TRP A 132 -31.26 -29.27 -0.51
CA TRP A 132 -32.36 -28.75 -1.32
C TRP A 132 -33.57 -28.41 -0.47
N PHE A 133 -34.47 -27.57 -1.01
CA PHE A 133 -35.83 -27.39 -0.49
C PHE A 133 -36.77 -26.85 -1.57
N TYR A 134 -38.07 -26.81 -1.29
CA TYR A 134 -39.09 -26.30 -2.21
C TYR A 134 -39.29 -24.78 -2.10
N GLY A 135 -39.84 -24.16 -3.14
CA GLY A 135 -40.11 -22.73 -3.16
C GLY A 135 -40.84 -22.18 -1.94
N TYR A 136 -41.82 -22.90 -1.40
CA TYR A 136 -42.58 -22.46 -0.23
C TYR A 136 -41.80 -22.52 1.09
N ASP A 137 -40.72 -23.31 1.17
CA ASP A 137 -39.93 -23.49 2.40
C ASP A 137 -39.00 -22.30 2.70
N LEU A 138 -38.82 -21.41 1.74
CA LEU A 138 -37.78 -20.39 1.77
C LEU A 138 -37.95 -19.42 2.97
N GLY A 139 -39.18 -19.11 3.35
CA GLY A 139 -39.48 -18.29 4.53
C GLY A 139 -39.18 -18.95 5.88
N TYR A 140 -39.12 -20.29 5.93
CA TYR A 140 -38.77 -21.04 7.14
C TYR A 140 -37.26 -20.99 7.40
N TYR A 141 -36.47 -21.07 6.34
CA TYR A 141 -35.00 -21.04 6.42
C TYR A 141 -34.40 -19.64 6.33
N SER A 142 -35.22 -18.62 6.05
CA SER A 142 -34.75 -17.24 5.99
C SER A 142 -34.40 -16.69 7.37
N MET A 143 -33.26 -16.03 7.44
CA MET A 143 -32.83 -15.28 8.60
C MET A 143 -33.80 -14.14 8.88
N LYS A 144 -34.04 -13.88 10.17
CA LYS A 144 -34.94 -12.81 10.63
C LYS A 144 -34.21 -11.56 11.10
N ARG A 145 -32.90 -11.67 11.36
CA ARG A 145 -32.05 -10.53 11.76
C ARG A 145 -31.63 -9.71 10.55
N GLU A 146 -31.15 -8.51 10.81
CA GLU A 146 -30.57 -7.63 9.79
C GLU A 146 -29.39 -8.31 9.08
N LEU A 147 -29.32 -8.13 7.75
CA LEU A 147 -28.34 -8.80 6.90
C LEU A 147 -26.90 -8.54 7.36
N LYS A 148 -26.58 -7.31 7.74
CA LYS A 148 -25.25 -6.91 8.21
C LYS A 148 -24.81 -7.69 9.45
N VAL A 149 -25.71 -7.80 10.44
CA VAL A 149 -25.47 -8.52 11.69
C VAL A 149 -25.19 -10.01 11.40
N GLU A 150 -25.96 -10.60 10.49
CA GLU A 150 -25.74 -11.99 10.08
C GLU A 150 -24.41 -12.17 9.34
N LEU A 151 -24.01 -11.24 8.47
CA LEU A 151 -22.71 -11.30 7.79
C LEU A 151 -21.56 -11.29 8.80
N ASP A 152 -21.61 -10.42 9.80
CA ASP A 152 -20.59 -10.31 10.84
C ASP A 152 -20.51 -11.59 11.68
N ASP A 153 -21.65 -12.18 12.04
CA ASP A 153 -21.68 -13.44 12.79
C ASP A 153 -21.14 -14.61 11.97
N GLN A 154 -21.58 -14.76 10.71
CA GLN A 154 -21.09 -15.80 9.80
C GLN A 154 -19.58 -15.65 9.52
N TYR A 155 -19.09 -14.41 9.39
CA TYR A 155 -17.67 -14.15 9.19
C TYR A 155 -16.84 -14.45 10.44
N LYS A 156 -17.29 -14.06 11.63
CA LYS A 156 -16.64 -14.40 12.91
C LYS A 156 -16.60 -15.91 13.13
N GLU A 157 -17.66 -16.62 12.79
CA GLU A 157 -17.70 -18.10 12.85
C GLU A 157 -16.67 -18.71 11.91
N LEU A 158 -16.56 -18.18 10.67
CA LEU A 158 -15.57 -18.63 9.69
C LEU A 158 -14.13 -18.47 10.19
N LEU A 159 -13.83 -17.38 10.92
CA LEU A 159 -12.53 -17.16 11.55
C LEU A 159 -12.37 -17.80 12.94
N LYS A 160 -13.44 -18.38 13.50
CA LYS A 160 -13.50 -18.85 14.91
C LYS A 160 -13.07 -17.76 15.90
N GLY A 161 -13.37 -16.50 15.60
CA GLY A 161 -12.96 -15.33 16.38
C GLY A 161 -11.44 -15.07 16.43
N LYS A 162 -10.64 -15.76 15.61
CA LYS A 162 -9.18 -15.57 15.55
C LYS A 162 -8.85 -14.32 14.73
N ARG A 163 -7.79 -13.62 15.14
CA ARG A 163 -7.29 -12.38 14.51
C ARG A 163 -5.77 -12.45 14.36
N LEU A 164 -5.25 -11.70 13.40
CA LEU A 164 -3.82 -11.51 13.19
C LEU A 164 -3.29 -10.47 14.15
N THR A 165 -2.07 -10.62 14.66
CA THR A 165 -1.31 -9.52 15.25
C THR A 165 -0.26 -9.07 14.26
N PHE A 166 -0.27 -7.80 13.85
CA PHE A 166 0.74 -7.29 12.92
C PHE A 166 1.99 -6.85 13.69
N THR A 167 3.13 -7.46 13.40
CA THR A 167 4.37 -7.26 14.15
C THR A 167 5.47 -6.73 13.23
N ALA A 168 6.18 -5.69 13.65
CA ALA A 168 7.33 -5.21 12.90
C ALA A 168 8.52 -6.17 13.10
N GLY A 169 9.09 -6.71 12.02
CA GLY A 169 10.25 -7.60 12.09
C GLY A 169 10.37 -8.56 10.92
N PRO A 170 11.50 -9.30 10.83
CA PRO A 170 11.83 -10.16 9.69
C PRO A 170 11.37 -11.63 9.84
N TYR A 171 10.60 -11.97 10.88
CA TYR A 171 10.28 -13.37 11.18
C TYR A 171 9.31 -14.01 10.18
N SER A 172 9.20 -15.35 10.22
CA SER A 172 8.33 -16.15 9.36
C SER A 172 6.86 -16.09 9.80
N ASN A 173 5.95 -16.17 8.82
CA ASN A 173 4.50 -16.14 9.03
C ASN A 173 3.88 -17.56 9.08
N GLU A 174 4.39 -18.43 9.93
CA GLU A 174 4.02 -19.86 9.89
C GLU A 174 2.53 -20.09 10.17
N ASP A 175 1.90 -19.28 11.02
CA ASP A 175 0.49 -19.42 11.40
C ASP A 175 -0.50 -18.66 10.49
N ILE A 176 -0.01 -18.08 9.39
CA ILE A 176 -0.81 -17.23 8.52
C ILE A 176 -1.17 -17.97 7.23
N LEU A 177 -2.45 -17.94 6.88
CA LEU A 177 -2.89 -18.36 5.57
C LEU A 177 -2.77 -17.19 4.59
N VAL A 178 -2.01 -17.41 3.52
CA VAL A 178 -1.86 -16.46 2.40
C VAL A 178 -2.57 -17.02 1.17
N ASN A 179 -3.53 -16.27 0.64
CA ASN A 179 -4.17 -16.59 -0.63
C ASN A 179 -3.81 -15.53 -1.67
N GLU A 180 -3.35 -15.96 -2.84
CA GLU A 180 -3.03 -15.09 -3.97
C GLU A 180 -4.16 -15.10 -5.00
N TYR A 181 -4.48 -13.93 -5.54
CA TYR A 181 -5.47 -13.73 -6.59
C TYR A 181 -4.92 -12.80 -7.66
N ASP A 182 -5.10 -13.19 -8.93
CA ASP A 182 -4.87 -12.29 -10.06
C ASP A 182 -6.00 -11.27 -10.13
N LEU A 183 -5.63 -9.99 -10.29
CA LEU A 183 -6.57 -8.91 -10.57
C LEU A 183 -6.43 -8.47 -12.03
N VAL A 184 -7.59 -8.25 -12.66
CA VAL A 184 -7.78 -7.66 -13.99
C VAL A 184 -6.74 -8.10 -15.02
N ASN A 185 -6.97 -9.25 -15.65
CA ASN A 185 -6.11 -9.80 -16.70
C ASN A 185 -4.63 -9.97 -16.26
N LYS A 186 -4.39 -10.20 -14.97
CA LYS A 186 -3.06 -10.40 -14.39
C LYS A 186 -2.16 -9.17 -14.46
N GLU A 187 -2.72 -7.97 -14.48
CA GLU A 187 -1.92 -6.73 -14.35
C GLU A 187 -1.42 -6.54 -12.91
N PHE A 188 -2.23 -6.95 -11.94
CA PHE A 188 -1.94 -6.83 -10.52
C PHE A 188 -2.21 -8.14 -9.79
N LYS A 189 -1.63 -8.29 -8.60
CA LYS A 189 -1.89 -9.40 -7.68
C LYS A 189 -2.44 -8.88 -6.36
N LYS A 190 -3.38 -9.63 -5.78
CA LYS A 190 -3.90 -9.44 -4.43
C LYS A 190 -3.49 -10.62 -3.56
N HIS A 191 -2.76 -10.34 -2.49
CA HIS A 191 -2.42 -11.32 -1.46
C HIS A 191 -3.27 -11.04 -0.23
N ILE A 192 -3.96 -12.07 0.26
CA ILE A 192 -4.86 -11.98 1.41
C ILE A 192 -4.28 -12.79 2.55
N TYR A 193 -3.91 -12.10 3.62
CA TYR A 193 -3.37 -12.66 4.85
C TYR A 193 -4.50 -12.79 5.86
N THR A 194 -4.73 -13.99 6.37
CA THR A 194 -5.74 -14.30 7.41
C THR A 194 -5.19 -15.34 8.38
N PRO A 195 -5.72 -15.44 9.61
CA PRO A 195 -5.31 -16.49 10.54
C PRO A 195 -5.59 -17.87 9.94
N ASP A 196 -4.61 -18.80 10.02
CA ASP A 196 -4.87 -20.20 9.72
C ASP A 196 -5.64 -20.83 10.89
N VAL A 197 -6.97 -20.90 10.75
CA VAL A 197 -7.85 -21.43 11.80
C VAL A 197 -7.59 -22.90 12.16
N SER A 198 -6.82 -23.63 11.35
CA SER A 198 -6.39 -25.01 11.65
C SER A 198 -5.22 -25.07 12.64
N LYS A 199 -4.45 -23.99 12.77
CA LYS A 199 -3.31 -23.87 13.69
C LYS A 199 -3.74 -23.27 15.03
N ARG A 200 -2.84 -23.23 16.02
CA ARG A 200 -3.13 -22.71 17.38
C ARG A 200 -2.73 -21.25 17.59
N GLY A 201 -1.85 -20.68 16.76
CA GLY A 201 -1.37 -19.29 16.89
C GLY A 201 0.01 -19.24 17.58
N PRO A 202 0.70 -18.08 17.53
CA PRO A 202 0.17 -16.75 17.85
C PRO A 202 -0.44 -15.90 16.72
N TYR A 203 -0.50 -16.40 15.47
CA TYR A 203 -1.02 -15.67 14.28
C TYR A 203 -0.36 -14.30 14.06
N GLU A 204 0.97 -14.27 14.15
CA GLU A 204 1.75 -13.06 13.95
C GLU A 204 2.06 -12.87 12.47
N LEU A 205 1.67 -11.71 11.93
CA LEU A 205 2.00 -11.29 10.58
C LEU A 205 3.15 -10.30 10.65
N TYR A 206 4.33 -10.75 10.25
CA TYR A 206 5.56 -9.97 10.34
C TYR A 206 5.75 -9.05 9.14
N SER A 207 6.16 -7.80 9.39
CA SER A 207 6.31 -6.78 8.35
C SER A 207 7.27 -7.17 7.23
N GLY A 208 8.37 -7.89 7.53
CA GLY A 208 9.36 -8.30 6.53
C GLY A 208 8.82 -9.25 5.45
N SER A 209 7.69 -9.90 5.71
CA SER A 209 6.98 -10.71 4.71
C SER A 209 6.09 -9.91 3.76
N LEU A 210 5.68 -8.72 4.19
CA LEU A 210 4.76 -7.83 3.47
C LEU A 210 5.49 -6.73 2.75
N PHE A 211 6.56 -6.23 3.36
CA PHE A 211 7.35 -5.09 2.90
C PHE A 211 8.75 -5.64 2.67
N LEU A 212 9.03 -6.05 1.44
CA LEU A 212 10.36 -6.54 1.10
C LEU A 212 11.34 -5.36 1.25
N ASP A 213 12.43 -5.58 1.97
CA ASP A 213 13.50 -4.61 2.18
C ASP A 213 14.14 -4.23 0.83
N ASN A 214 13.62 -3.18 0.19
CA ASN A 214 14.42 -2.41 -0.77
C ASN A 214 15.42 -1.55 0.03
N SER A 215 16.40 -2.27 0.57
CA SER A 215 17.82 -1.99 0.90
C SER A 215 18.32 -0.67 1.50
N ARG A 216 17.55 0.41 1.71
CA ARG A 216 18.10 1.62 2.39
C ARG A 216 17.18 2.32 3.41
N SER A 217 15.87 2.13 3.36
CA SER A 217 14.91 2.73 4.30
C SER A 217 14.46 1.78 5.44
N SER A 218 14.95 0.54 5.44
CA SER A 218 14.48 -0.59 6.27
C SER A 218 14.71 -0.46 7.78
N GLY A 219 15.57 0.46 8.22
CA GLY A 219 15.88 0.62 9.65
C GLY A 219 14.76 1.26 10.48
N ASN A 220 13.85 2.02 9.85
CA ASN A 220 12.88 2.83 10.57
C ASN A 220 11.45 2.46 10.18
N ASN A 221 10.89 1.45 10.84
CA ASN A 221 9.48 1.05 10.78
C ASN A 221 8.51 2.14 11.32
N LEU A 222 8.90 3.41 11.29
CA LEU A 222 8.10 4.55 11.75
C LEU A 222 6.78 4.65 10.99
N TYR A 223 6.78 4.32 9.71
CA TYR A 223 5.57 4.30 8.88
C TYR A 223 4.55 3.24 9.34
N LEU A 224 4.99 2.21 10.07
CA LEU A 224 4.13 1.17 10.62
C LEU A 224 3.58 1.52 11.99
N LYS A 225 3.94 2.65 12.61
CA LYS A 225 3.43 3.02 13.95
C LYS A 225 1.91 2.97 14.07
N GLY A 226 1.20 3.31 12.98
CA GLY A 226 -0.26 3.27 12.91
C GLY A 226 -0.85 1.85 12.96
N VAL A 227 -0.08 0.81 12.64
CA VAL A 227 -0.57 -0.58 12.52
C VAL A 227 0.21 -1.59 13.36
N ALA A 228 1.41 -1.26 13.81
CA ALA A 228 2.29 -2.14 14.57
C ALA A 228 1.66 -2.55 15.91
N ASN A 229 1.80 -3.85 16.23
CA ASN A 229 1.26 -4.52 17.41
C ASN A 229 -0.26 -4.42 17.57
N LYS A 230 -0.98 -4.11 16.48
CA LYS A 230 -2.45 -4.11 16.45
C LYS A 230 -2.98 -5.41 15.90
N GLN A 231 -4.24 -5.71 16.26
CA GLN A 231 -4.93 -6.88 15.78
C GLN A 231 -5.84 -6.57 14.60
N PHE A 232 -5.92 -7.47 13.64
CA PHE A 232 -6.71 -7.31 12.41
C PHE A 232 -7.43 -8.62 12.06
N ASP A 233 -8.59 -8.54 11.42
CA ASP A 233 -9.28 -9.72 10.89
C ASP A 233 -8.53 -10.28 9.68
N GLY A 234 -7.85 -9.41 8.94
CA GLY A 234 -6.97 -9.76 7.83
C GLY A 234 -6.29 -8.56 7.20
N VAL A 235 -5.35 -8.84 6.30
CA VAL A 235 -4.61 -7.83 5.54
C VAL A 235 -4.68 -8.18 4.06
N CYS A 236 -4.98 -7.20 3.20
CA CYS A 236 -4.86 -7.33 1.75
C CYS A 236 -3.65 -6.53 1.27
N MET A 237 -2.68 -7.18 0.62
CA MET A 237 -1.56 -6.54 -0.05
C MET A 237 -1.77 -6.60 -1.56
N TYR A 238 -1.57 -5.48 -2.23
CA TYR A 238 -1.69 -5.35 -3.67
C TYR A 238 -0.33 -5.02 -4.27
N SER A 239 0.06 -5.78 -5.29
CA SER A 239 1.31 -5.60 -6.01
C SER A 239 1.08 -5.55 -7.51
N SER A 240 2.01 -4.96 -8.25
CA SER A 240 2.11 -5.20 -9.68
C SER A 240 2.35 -6.69 -9.94
N TYR A 241 2.12 -7.12 -11.17
CA TYR A 241 2.47 -8.48 -11.59
C TYR A 241 3.99 -8.75 -11.52
N SER A 242 4.84 -7.72 -11.64
CA SER A 242 6.29 -7.81 -11.45
C SER A 242 6.71 -7.97 -9.98
N GLY A 243 5.77 -7.89 -9.03
CA GLY A 243 6.03 -8.04 -7.60
C GLY A 243 6.27 -6.73 -6.85
N LEU A 244 6.17 -5.57 -7.51
CA LEU A 244 6.25 -4.27 -6.85
C LEU A 244 5.03 -4.09 -5.95
N GLN A 245 5.23 -4.07 -4.63
CA GLN A 245 4.17 -3.79 -3.66
C GLN A 245 3.73 -2.33 -3.79
N LEU A 246 2.43 -2.08 -3.89
CA LEU A 246 1.86 -0.75 -4.17
C LEU A 246 1.01 -0.22 -3.02
N PHE A 247 0.18 -1.10 -2.46
CA PHE A 247 -0.93 -0.69 -1.60
C PHE A 247 -1.28 -1.82 -0.63
N VAL A 248 -1.65 -1.48 0.59
CA VAL A 248 -2.05 -2.45 1.62
C VAL A 248 -3.24 -1.92 2.42
N GLU A 249 -4.16 -2.83 2.72
CA GLU A 249 -5.35 -2.58 3.53
C GLU A 249 -5.37 -3.51 4.74
N PHE A 250 -5.45 -2.92 5.92
CA PHE A 250 -5.59 -3.61 7.20
C PHE A 250 -7.05 -3.52 7.66
N PHE A 251 -7.72 -4.67 7.78
CA PHE A 251 -9.14 -4.75 8.13
C PHE A 251 -9.33 -5.08 9.61
N ASP A 252 -10.09 -4.25 10.32
CA ASP A 252 -10.54 -4.43 11.71
C ASP A 252 -12.06 -4.18 11.74
N GLY A 253 -12.83 -5.21 11.37
CA GLY A 253 -14.24 -5.11 11.05
C GLY A 253 -14.49 -4.09 9.93
N GLU A 254 -15.26 -3.05 10.25
CA GLU A 254 -15.55 -1.94 9.34
C GLU A 254 -14.41 -0.93 9.22
N LYS A 255 -13.51 -0.89 10.21
CA LYS A 255 -12.40 0.04 10.20
C LYS A 255 -11.32 -0.51 9.28
N ILE A 256 -10.87 0.35 8.36
CA ILE A 256 -9.79 0.02 7.44
C ILE A 256 -8.69 1.06 7.59
N THR A 257 -7.49 0.60 7.91
CA THR A 257 -6.28 1.41 7.81
C THR A 257 -5.58 1.06 6.50
N GLN A 258 -5.22 2.07 5.72
CA GLN A 258 -4.63 1.86 4.40
C GLN A 258 -3.28 2.53 4.33
N LEU A 259 -2.30 1.81 3.80
CA LEU A 259 -1.00 2.38 3.48
C LEU A 259 -0.75 2.21 1.99
N ARG A 260 -0.07 3.18 1.39
CA ARG A 260 0.44 3.04 0.02
C ARG A 260 1.92 3.34 -0.04
N ARG A 261 2.54 2.82 -1.08
CA ARG A 261 3.92 3.14 -1.42
C ARG A 261 3.97 4.50 -2.13
N ILE A 262 5.00 5.28 -1.83
CA ILE A 262 5.37 6.52 -2.51
C ILE A 262 6.87 6.51 -2.82
N GLY A 263 7.31 7.31 -3.79
CA GLY A 263 8.71 7.41 -4.21
C GLY A 263 9.19 6.24 -5.07
N THR A 264 10.26 6.49 -5.82
CA THR A 264 10.84 5.51 -6.75
C THR A 264 11.35 4.26 -6.04
N THR A 265 11.54 3.15 -6.78
CA THR A 265 11.72 1.79 -6.23
C THR A 265 12.84 1.64 -5.20
N ASP A 266 13.93 2.39 -5.32
CA ASP A 266 15.09 2.40 -4.42
C ASP A 266 14.95 3.37 -3.23
N LYS A 267 14.07 4.36 -3.35
CA LYS A 267 13.80 5.40 -2.33
C LYS A 267 12.42 5.31 -1.72
N SER A 268 11.67 4.29 -2.09
CA SER A 268 10.26 4.22 -1.77
C SER A 268 9.99 4.10 -0.27
N GLN A 269 8.91 4.73 0.15
CA GLN A 269 8.43 4.71 1.52
C GLN A 269 6.96 4.35 1.54
N TRP A 270 6.46 3.96 2.70
CA TRP A 270 5.04 3.76 2.91
C TRP A 270 4.46 4.92 3.70
N ILE A 271 3.28 5.37 3.30
CA ILE A 271 2.51 6.37 4.02
C ILE A 271 1.13 5.84 4.35
N GLU A 272 0.67 6.11 5.56
CA GLU A 272 -0.73 5.91 5.93
C GLU A 272 -1.59 6.98 5.24
N LEU A 273 -2.73 6.58 4.69
CA LEU A 273 -3.65 7.49 4.05
C LEU A 273 -4.51 8.23 5.09
N GLU A 274 -4.43 9.56 5.11
CA GLU A 274 -5.33 10.40 5.90
C GLU A 274 -6.80 10.18 5.54
N LYS A 275 -7.06 9.96 4.24
CA LYS A 275 -8.37 9.63 3.68
C LYS A 275 -8.26 8.30 2.94
N PRO A 276 -8.84 7.21 3.48
CA PRO A 276 -8.83 5.93 2.80
C PRO A 276 -9.45 6.01 1.41
N PHE A 277 -8.79 5.43 0.40
CA PHE A 277 -9.38 5.20 -0.90
C PHE A 277 -10.61 4.33 -0.76
N THR A 278 -11.70 4.70 -1.44
CA THR A 278 -12.90 3.88 -1.59
C THR A 278 -13.02 3.42 -3.04
N TYR A 279 -13.56 2.22 -3.23
CA TYR A 279 -13.82 1.67 -4.55
C TYR A 279 -15.03 0.72 -4.50
N LYS A 280 -15.78 0.66 -5.60
CA LYS A 280 -17.01 -0.12 -5.74
C LYS A 280 -16.78 -1.48 -6.38
N ASP A 281 -15.77 -1.60 -7.23
CA ASP A 281 -15.48 -2.83 -7.97
C ASP A 281 -13.98 -2.94 -8.28
N ASP A 282 -13.57 -4.07 -8.83
CA ASP A 282 -12.18 -4.35 -9.19
C ASP A 282 -11.66 -3.40 -10.28
N ARG A 283 -12.53 -2.82 -11.11
CA ARG A 283 -12.12 -1.85 -12.15
C ARG A 283 -11.71 -0.53 -11.53
N GLN A 284 -12.43 -0.08 -10.50
CA GLN A 284 -12.04 1.10 -9.73
C GLN A 284 -10.76 0.85 -8.93
N LEU A 285 -10.65 -0.31 -8.28
CA LEU A 285 -9.40 -0.70 -7.61
C LEU A 285 -8.21 -0.73 -8.57
N LYS A 286 -8.39 -1.28 -9.79
CA LYS A 286 -7.36 -1.25 -10.84
C LYS A 286 -6.87 0.16 -11.12
N ARG A 287 -7.77 1.13 -11.30
CA ARG A 287 -7.41 2.53 -11.56
C ARG A 287 -6.59 3.11 -10.40
N ILE A 288 -6.95 2.80 -9.15
CA ILE A 288 -6.17 3.18 -7.96
C ILE A 288 -4.75 2.59 -8.03
N LEU A 289 -4.62 1.30 -8.36
CA LEU A 289 -3.31 0.65 -8.44
C LEU A 289 -2.46 1.19 -9.58
N GLN A 290 -3.05 1.43 -10.76
CA GLN A 290 -2.40 2.09 -11.90
C GLN A 290 -1.94 3.50 -11.54
N TYR A 291 -2.77 4.25 -10.81
CA TYR A 291 -2.43 5.58 -10.31
C TYR A 291 -1.21 5.56 -9.38
N ILE A 292 -1.19 4.64 -8.41
CA ILE A 292 -0.06 4.49 -7.48
C ILE A 292 1.19 4.10 -8.26
N GLN A 293 1.10 3.10 -9.13
CA GLN A 293 2.22 2.64 -9.95
C GLN A 293 2.76 3.75 -10.86
N PHE A 294 1.89 4.57 -11.44
CA PHE A 294 2.29 5.74 -12.21
C PHE A 294 3.14 6.69 -11.34
N CYS A 295 2.67 7.03 -10.15
CA CYS A 295 3.40 7.93 -9.24
C CYS A 295 4.74 7.35 -8.77
N LEU A 296 4.87 6.02 -8.66
CA LEU A 296 6.13 5.36 -8.31
C LEU A 296 7.14 5.34 -9.46
N ASN A 297 6.64 5.34 -10.70
CA ASN A 297 7.48 5.25 -11.89
C ASN A 297 7.91 6.62 -12.42
N LYS A 298 7.24 7.70 -11.98
CA LYS A 298 7.46 9.06 -12.48
C LYS A 298 8.04 9.96 -11.39
N GLU A 299 9.05 10.73 -11.75
CA GLU A 299 9.59 11.83 -10.94
C GLU A 299 9.50 13.15 -11.71
N ILE A 300 9.48 14.27 -10.98
CA ILE A 300 9.62 15.63 -11.51
C ILE A 300 11.07 16.03 -11.33
N LEU A 301 11.80 16.18 -12.45
CA LEU A 301 13.18 16.66 -12.45
C LEU A 301 13.23 18.19 -12.43
N VAL A 302 13.74 18.80 -11.37
CA VAL A 302 13.88 20.25 -11.24
C VAL A 302 15.36 20.65 -11.31
N ARG A 303 15.71 21.53 -12.25
CA ARG A 303 17.05 22.13 -12.36
C ARG A 303 17.13 23.40 -11.54
N LEU A 304 17.91 23.38 -10.46
CA LEU A 304 18.01 24.52 -9.54
C LEU A 304 18.88 25.65 -10.08
N ASP A 305 19.80 25.40 -11.01
CA ASP A 305 20.72 26.38 -11.59
C ASP A 305 20.07 27.33 -12.61
N GLN A 306 18.83 27.06 -13.01
CA GLN A 306 18.17 27.78 -14.09
C GLN A 306 17.53 29.10 -13.64
N GLN A 307 17.89 30.20 -14.32
CA GLN A 307 17.58 31.59 -13.92
C GLN A 307 16.67 32.32 -14.92
N GLY A 308 15.80 31.58 -15.61
CA GLY A 308 14.82 32.12 -16.56
C GLY A 308 14.61 31.24 -17.79
N GLY A 309 13.53 31.54 -18.52
CA GLY A 309 13.04 30.67 -19.60
C GLY A 309 12.41 29.39 -19.03
N ASN A 310 12.20 28.40 -19.89
CA ASN A 310 11.61 27.15 -19.47
C ASN A 310 12.67 26.13 -19.04
N THR A 311 12.53 25.56 -17.84
CA THR A 311 13.38 24.44 -17.41
C THR A 311 12.93 23.15 -18.07
N GLU A 312 13.89 22.39 -18.57
CA GLU A 312 13.67 21.04 -19.05
C GLU A 312 13.29 20.14 -17.87
N VAL A 313 12.00 19.83 -17.75
CA VAL A 313 11.47 18.91 -16.75
C VAL A 313 11.05 17.65 -17.46
N ARG A 314 11.78 16.58 -17.20
CA ARG A 314 11.50 15.27 -17.78
C ARG A 314 10.66 14.48 -16.80
N ILE A 315 9.55 13.92 -17.29
CA ILE A 315 9.04 12.68 -16.69
C ILE A 315 10.04 11.61 -17.08
N VAL A 316 10.89 11.24 -16.14
CA VAL A 316 11.84 10.14 -16.32
C VAL A 316 11.16 8.87 -15.81
N ASP A 317 11.26 7.78 -16.56
CA ASP A 317 11.00 6.46 -15.99
C ASP A 317 12.12 6.19 -14.98
N GLY A 318 11.76 5.98 -13.71
CA GLY A 318 12.73 5.82 -12.62
C GLY A 318 13.66 4.59 -12.73
N GLU A 319 13.52 3.76 -13.76
CA GLU A 319 14.20 2.45 -13.87
C GLU A 319 15.41 2.37 -14.82
N THR A 320 15.88 3.44 -15.47
CA THR A 320 17.04 3.31 -16.40
C THR A 320 18.26 4.13 -16.00
N THR A 321 19.31 3.42 -15.59
CA THR A 321 20.70 3.90 -15.43
C THR A 321 21.41 4.23 -16.75
N ALA A 322 20.75 3.99 -17.89
CA ALA A 322 21.16 4.52 -19.19
C ALA A 322 20.48 5.87 -19.40
N THR A 323 21.25 6.89 -19.77
CA THR A 323 20.80 8.25 -20.11
C THR A 323 19.37 8.26 -20.66
N PRO A 324 18.37 8.66 -19.86
CA PRO A 324 16.98 8.48 -20.24
C PRO A 324 16.70 9.28 -21.51
N LYS A 325 16.25 8.57 -22.56
CA LYS A 325 15.75 9.22 -23.77
C LYS A 325 14.49 9.99 -23.37
N PRO A 326 14.44 11.32 -23.54
CA PRO A 326 13.26 12.10 -23.17
C PRO A 326 12.06 11.58 -23.96
N ILE A 327 10.99 11.21 -23.23
CA ILE A 327 9.72 10.78 -23.82
C ILE A 327 9.03 11.99 -24.50
N ASN A 328 9.38 13.22 -24.08
CA ASN A 328 9.25 14.51 -24.76
C ASN A 328 9.95 15.57 -23.88
N GLU A 329 10.64 16.56 -24.48
CA GLU A 329 11.22 17.69 -23.73
C GLU A 329 10.07 18.64 -23.37
N TYR A 330 9.77 18.73 -22.07
CA TYR A 330 8.71 19.60 -21.57
C TYR A 330 9.27 20.64 -20.62
N GLU A 331 8.57 21.76 -20.60
CA GLU A 331 9.10 23.03 -20.16
C GLU A 331 8.29 23.53 -18.94
N LEU A 332 8.95 23.62 -17.77
CA LEU A 332 8.40 24.22 -16.53
C LEU A 332 8.75 25.70 -16.49
N SER A 333 7.76 26.53 -16.14
CA SER A 333 7.93 27.97 -16.03
C SER A 333 8.79 28.33 -14.81
N VAL A 334 9.89 29.05 -15.06
CA VAL A 334 10.73 29.65 -14.02
C VAL A 334 10.59 31.15 -14.07
N ASN A 335 9.99 31.70 -13.03
CA ASN A 335 9.72 33.13 -12.93
C ASN A 335 10.68 33.77 -11.94
N ARG A 336 11.24 34.93 -12.30
CA ARG A 336 12.01 35.75 -11.37
C ARG A 336 11.06 36.36 -10.34
N GLY A 337 11.41 36.23 -9.07
CA GLY A 337 10.60 36.67 -7.94
C GLY A 337 10.16 35.50 -7.08
N CYS A 338 9.83 35.79 -5.83
CA CYS A 338 9.22 34.90 -4.85
C CYS A 338 7.78 35.41 -4.59
N ASP A 339 6.83 34.52 -4.29
CA ASP A 339 5.47 34.92 -3.89
C ASP A 339 5.46 35.71 -2.55
N TYR A 340 6.55 35.61 -1.78
CA TYR A 340 6.78 36.40 -0.57
C TYR A 340 7.34 37.77 -0.93
N SER A 341 6.68 38.82 -0.45
CA SER A 341 6.96 40.25 -0.74
C SER A 341 8.33 40.77 -0.24
N GLU A 342 9.18 39.93 0.33
CA GLU A 342 10.51 40.32 0.80
C GLU A 342 11.53 40.12 -0.32
N ILE A 343 11.69 41.15 -1.16
CA ILE A 343 12.91 41.33 -1.93
C ILE A 343 14.05 41.45 -0.91
N ILE A 344 14.90 40.43 -0.83
CA ILE A 344 16.05 40.44 0.06
C ILE A 344 17.20 41.13 -0.67
N ASP A 345 17.55 42.34 -0.22
CA ASP A 345 18.65 43.12 -0.80
C ASP A 345 19.92 42.28 -0.97
N GLY A 346 20.44 42.24 -2.20
CA GLY A 346 21.65 41.49 -2.54
C GLY A 346 21.42 40.05 -2.96
N TYR A 347 20.16 39.59 -3.05
CA TYR A 347 19.79 38.26 -3.52
C TYR A 347 18.69 38.32 -4.58
N VAL A 348 18.65 37.32 -5.45
CA VAL A 348 17.56 37.12 -6.43
C VAL A 348 16.91 35.77 -6.16
N CYS A 349 15.59 35.73 -6.16
CA CYS A 349 14.80 34.51 -6.06
C CYS A 349 14.20 34.13 -7.41
N TYR A 350 14.15 32.83 -7.69
CA TYR A 350 13.40 32.25 -8.80
C TYR A 350 12.37 31.24 -8.27
N THR A 351 11.16 31.33 -8.80
CA THR A 351 10.05 30.44 -8.50
C THR A 351 9.90 29.41 -9.61
N HIS A 352 9.98 28.14 -9.24
CA HIS A 352 9.69 26.98 -10.07
C HIS A 352 8.23 26.58 -9.86
N ASN A 353 7.36 26.84 -10.85
CA ASN A 353 5.92 26.65 -10.71
C ASN A 353 5.50 25.19 -10.97
N LEU A 354 5.62 24.35 -9.94
CA LEU A 354 5.29 22.93 -10.02
C LEU A 354 3.81 22.67 -10.38
N ASN A 355 2.92 23.63 -10.09
CA ASN A 355 1.50 23.51 -10.39
C ASN A 355 1.20 23.67 -11.89
N ASP A 356 1.88 24.58 -12.58
CA ASP A 356 1.77 24.68 -14.05
C ASP A 356 2.17 23.35 -14.70
N TYR A 357 3.30 22.78 -14.25
CA TYR A 357 3.77 21.49 -14.76
C TYR A 357 2.77 20.37 -14.50
N TYR A 358 2.25 20.27 -13.28
CA TYR A 358 1.22 19.29 -12.97
C TYR A 358 0.00 19.43 -13.88
N ASN A 359 -0.54 20.63 -14.02
CA ASN A 359 -1.77 20.88 -14.80
C ASN A 359 -1.59 20.58 -16.28
N VAL A 360 -0.42 20.85 -16.85
CA VAL A 360 -0.16 20.65 -18.28
C VAL A 360 0.16 19.18 -18.58
N TYR A 361 0.99 18.53 -17.76
CA TYR A 361 1.63 17.26 -18.17
C TYR A 361 1.15 16.03 -17.40
N VAL A 362 0.87 16.18 -16.12
CA VAL A 362 0.52 15.05 -15.24
C VAL A 362 -0.99 14.87 -15.17
N LYS A 363 -1.72 15.99 -15.03
CA LYS A 363 -3.16 16.00 -14.76
C LYS A 363 -3.95 15.23 -15.80
N ASN A 364 -3.68 15.41 -17.09
CA ASN A 364 -4.44 14.71 -18.13
C ASN A 364 -4.26 13.18 -18.04
N GLN A 365 -3.03 12.71 -17.79
CA GLN A 365 -2.75 11.28 -17.65
C GLN A 365 -3.41 10.70 -16.39
N LEU A 366 -3.43 11.46 -15.29
CA LEU A 366 -4.14 11.05 -14.07
C LEU A 366 -5.66 11.19 -14.20
N ASP A 367 -6.14 12.12 -15.01
CA ASP A 367 -7.56 12.34 -15.31
C ASP A 367 -8.12 11.18 -16.14
N ASP A 368 -7.33 10.59 -17.04
CA ASP A 368 -7.67 9.34 -17.73
C ASP A 368 -7.80 8.16 -16.74
N LEU A 369 -7.04 8.20 -15.65
CA LEU A 369 -7.12 7.22 -14.56
C LEU A 369 -8.23 7.54 -13.54
N ARG A 370 -8.91 8.68 -13.64
CA ARG A 370 -9.99 9.02 -12.69
C ARG A 370 -11.16 8.05 -12.83
N ILE A 371 -11.78 7.76 -11.69
CA ILE A 371 -13.05 7.05 -11.64
C ILE A 371 -14.14 8.04 -12.02
N LEU A 372 -14.82 7.80 -13.16
CA LEU A 372 -15.88 8.68 -13.66
C LEU A 372 -17.02 8.77 -12.62
N GLY A 373 -17.45 10.00 -12.32
CA GLY A 373 -18.65 10.26 -11.50
C GLY A 373 -18.42 10.39 -9.99
N GLU A 374 -17.19 10.27 -9.50
CA GLU A 374 -16.84 10.55 -8.11
C GLU A 374 -15.75 11.62 -8.02
N SER A 375 -15.74 12.38 -6.92
CA SER A 375 -14.68 13.34 -6.56
C SER A 375 -13.37 12.65 -6.16
N PHE A 376 -13.06 11.53 -6.80
CA PHE A 376 -11.89 10.72 -6.52
C PHE A 376 -10.64 11.48 -6.96
N ARG A 377 -10.01 12.17 -6.00
CA ARG A 377 -8.71 12.82 -6.11
C ARG A 377 -7.79 12.17 -5.08
N PRO A 378 -7.18 11.01 -5.41
CA PRO A 378 -6.15 10.47 -4.56
C PRO A 378 -5.05 11.52 -4.45
N ASP A 379 -4.54 11.77 -3.24
CA ASP A 379 -3.40 12.68 -3.07
C ASP A 379 -2.28 12.25 -4.03
N VAL A 380 -1.77 13.15 -4.86
CA VAL A 380 -0.62 12.84 -5.74
C VAL A 380 0.65 12.96 -4.90
N TYR A 381 1.58 12.03 -5.06
CA TYR A 381 2.93 12.17 -4.50
C TYR A 381 3.92 11.77 -5.59
N LEU A 382 4.43 12.77 -6.30
CA LEU A 382 5.51 12.58 -7.27
C LEU A 382 6.84 12.90 -6.60
N GLU A 383 7.85 12.07 -6.78
CA GLU A 383 9.20 12.40 -6.30
C GLU A 383 9.74 13.64 -7.01
N LEU A 384 10.33 14.57 -6.25
CA LEU A 384 11.09 15.69 -6.80
C LEU A 384 12.56 15.31 -6.86
N SER A 385 13.08 15.15 -8.07
CA SER A 385 14.49 14.92 -8.35
C SER A 385 15.13 16.26 -8.65
N LEU A 386 16.17 16.66 -7.89
CA LEU A 386 16.78 17.98 -8.02
C LEU A 386 18.15 17.85 -8.70
N THR A 387 18.50 18.81 -9.56
CA THR A 387 19.81 18.83 -10.25
C THR A 387 20.43 20.21 -10.34
N ILE A 388 21.77 20.24 -10.36
CA ILE A 388 22.61 21.41 -10.72
C ILE A 388 23.67 20.94 -11.71
N ASP A 389 23.81 21.63 -12.84
CA ASP A 389 24.74 21.22 -13.92
C ASP A 389 24.53 19.74 -14.35
N ASN A 390 23.29 19.27 -14.38
CA ASN A 390 22.88 17.89 -14.63
C ASN A 390 23.37 16.85 -13.60
N ASN A 391 23.92 17.28 -12.47
CA ASN A 391 24.27 16.39 -11.36
C ASN A 391 23.09 16.27 -10.40
N HIS A 392 22.78 15.04 -9.98
CA HIS A 392 21.72 14.79 -9.00
C HIS A 392 22.13 15.33 -7.62
N ILE A 393 21.17 15.97 -6.94
CA ILE A 393 21.33 16.48 -5.59
C ILE A 393 20.75 15.48 -4.59
N TYR A 394 21.60 15.02 -3.69
CA TYR A 394 21.21 14.24 -2.52
C TYR A 394 20.90 15.18 -1.35
N LEU A 395 19.72 15.00 -0.77
CA LEU A 395 19.25 15.80 0.36
C LEU A 395 19.49 15.06 1.67
N PHE A 396 19.84 15.82 2.70
CA PHE A 396 20.05 15.32 4.06
C PHE A 396 19.28 16.16 5.06
N ASP A 397 18.91 15.55 6.17
CA ASP A 397 18.33 16.25 7.32
C ASP A 397 19.32 17.23 7.97
N GLU A 398 18.88 17.92 9.02
CA GLU A 398 19.71 18.90 9.75
C GLU A 398 20.99 18.30 10.34
N SER A 399 21.04 16.98 10.56
CA SER A 399 22.22 16.31 11.07
C SER A 399 23.26 16.05 9.96
N GLY A 400 22.83 16.02 8.70
CA GLY A 400 23.67 15.66 7.57
C GLY A 400 23.86 14.15 7.40
N TYR A 401 23.23 13.32 8.25
CA TYR A 401 23.43 11.87 8.25
C TYR A 401 22.24 11.09 7.69
N THR A 402 21.03 11.65 7.73
CA THR A 402 19.83 10.97 7.22
C THR A 402 19.45 11.54 5.88
N SER A 403 19.41 10.71 4.84
CA SER A 403 18.90 11.13 3.53
C SER A 403 17.43 11.52 3.60
N GLU A 404 17.07 12.61 2.94
CA GLU A 404 15.69 13.08 2.77
C GLU A 404 15.25 12.96 1.31
N PHE A 405 13.94 12.82 1.13
CA PHE A 405 13.30 12.84 -0.18
C PHE A 405 12.20 13.89 -0.16
N LEU A 406 12.02 14.55 -1.30
CA LEU A 406 10.94 15.52 -1.50
C LEU A 406 9.89 14.90 -2.40
N TYR A 407 8.63 15.10 -2.03
CA TYR A 407 7.49 14.67 -2.80
C TYR A 407 6.58 15.86 -3.04
N TYR A 408 6.05 15.93 -4.25
CA TYR A 408 5.10 16.95 -4.67
C TYR A 408 3.68 16.41 -4.72
N ASN A 409 2.82 17.08 -3.95
CA ASN A 409 1.38 16.96 -3.94
C ASN A 409 0.75 18.29 -4.40
N PRO A 410 0.11 18.33 -5.59
CA PRO A 410 -0.45 19.55 -6.15
C PRO A 410 -1.63 20.12 -5.37
N ASP A 411 -2.27 19.33 -4.49
CA ASP A 411 -3.38 19.80 -3.66
C ASP A 411 -2.88 20.44 -2.34
N LYS A 412 -1.62 20.18 -1.94
CA LYS A 412 -1.06 20.62 -0.65
C LYS A 412 0.16 21.53 -0.80
N ASP A 413 0.97 21.31 -1.83
CA ASP A 413 2.29 21.89 -1.94
C ASP A 413 2.30 23.12 -2.84
N GLY A 414 3.12 24.09 -2.45
CA GLY A 414 3.38 25.29 -3.24
C GLY A 414 4.54 25.12 -4.23
N ASN A 415 5.01 26.26 -4.70
CA ASN A 415 6.16 26.33 -5.60
C ASN A 415 7.48 26.00 -4.88
N LEU A 416 8.50 25.67 -5.67
CA LEU A 416 9.88 25.57 -5.20
C LEU A 416 10.60 26.90 -5.47
N TYR A 417 11.30 27.43 -4.48
CA TYR A 417 11.98 28.72 -4.58
C TYR A 417 13.49 28.54 -4.48
N VAL A 418 14.26 29.16 -5.38
CA VAL A 418 15.73 29.07 -5.39
C VAL A 418 16.32 30.46 -5.29
N TYR A 419 17.24 30.65 -4.36
CA TYR A 419 17.91 31.92 -4.07
C TYR A 419 19.33 31.92 -4.62
N PHE A 420 19.69 33.03 -5.24
CA PHE A 420 20.99 33.28 -5.85
C PHE A 420 21.58 34.59 -5.32
N LEU A 421 22.90 34.72 -5.36
CA LEU A 421 23.55 35.99 -5.09
C LEU A 421 23.27 36.98 -6.22
N GLN A 422 22.76 38.17 -5.91
CA GLN A 422 22.57 39.21 -6.92
C GLN A 422 23.94 39.75 -7.38
N SER A 423 24.30 39.52 -8.64
CA SER A 423 25.49 40.11 -9.24
C SER A 423 25.25 41.59 -9.54
N SER A 424 26.21 42.45 -9.19
CA SER A 424 26.15 43.89 -9.44
C SER A 424 26.51 44.28 -10.89
N GLY A 425 26.71 43.30 -11.79
CA GLY A 425 27.15 43.54 -13.17
C GLY A 425 26.57 42.54 -14.18
N TYR A 426 26.27 43.06 -15.37
CA TYR A 426 25.61 42.46 -16.54
C TYR A 426 25.62 40.92 -16.65
N GLY A 427 24.43 40.33 -16.53
CA GLY A 427 24.07 38.97 -16.97
C GLY A 427 23.82 38.00 -15.82
N ASP A 428 22.56 37.59 -15.64
CA ASP A 428 22.12 36.50 -14.74
C ASP A 428 22.54 35.11 -15.27
N ARG A 429 23.73 34.96 -15.88
CA ARG A 429 24.23 33.68 -16.39
C ARG A 429 25.32 33.15 -15.46
N GLY A 430 25.11 31.96 -14.92
CA GLY A 430 26.10 31.26 -14.11
C GLY A 430 26.06 31.59 -12.61
N LEU A 431 24.97 32.16 -12.09
CA LEU A 431 24.81 32.26 -10.64
C LEU A 431 24.65 30.86 -10.05
N LYS A 432 25.28 30.63 -8.90
CA LYS A 432 25.18 29.37 -8.17
C LYS A 432 24.02 29.43 -7.17
N PRO A 433 23.13 28.43 -7.13
CA PRO A 433 22.06 28.36 -6.13
C PRO A 433 22.63 28.35 -4.71
N LEU A 434 22.28 29.32 -3.87
CA LEU A 434 22.76 29.37 -2.49
C LEU A 434 21.89 28.54 -1.55
N LEU A 435 20.59 28.62 -1.78
CA LEU A 435 19.55 28.07 -0.93
C LEU A 435 18.35 27.73 -1.80
N PHE A 436 17.66 26.63 -1.52
CA PHE A 436 16.30 26.45 -2.01
C PHE A 436 15.33 26.21 -0.85
N TYR A 437 14.08 26.58 -1.08
CA TYR A 437 12.99 26.46 -0.13
C TYR A 437 11.82 25.72 -0.76
N TYR A 438 11.31 24.71 -0.06
CA TYR A 438 10.18 23.91 -0.50
C TYR A 438 9.40 23.37 0.70
N ASN A 439 8.08 23.58 0.68
CA ASN A 439 7.13 23.05 1.66
C ASN A 439 7.57 23.21 3.13
N GLY A 440 7.89 24.43 3.56
CA GLY A 440 8.30 24.69 4.95
C GLY A 440 9.77 24.43 5.24
N LYS A 441 10.53 23.81 4.32
CA LYS A 441 11.91 23.39 4.54
C LYS A 441 12.87 24.18 3.65
N ALA A 442 14.00 24.59 4.21
CA ALA A 442 15.09 25.23 3.49
C ALA A 442 16.30 24.30 3.44
N TYR A 443 17.02 24.33 2.33
CA TYR A 443 18.18 23.49 2.07
C TYR A 443 19.32 24.33 1.52
N LYS A 444 20.56 24.03 1.97
CA LYS A 444 21.79 24.64 1.48
C LYS A 444 22.80 23.57 1.07
N GLN A 445 23.80 23.94 0.27
CA GLN A 445 24.97 23.12 0.03
C GLN A 445 25.68 22.72 1.35
N SER A 446 26.08 21.46 1.49
CA SER A 446 26.81 21.00 2.68
C SER A 446 28.21 21.61 2.77
N ASN A 447 28.89 21.79 1.62
CA ASN A 447 30.15 22.50 1.50
C ASN A 447 30.35 23.00 0.05
N SER A 448 31.43 23.76 -0.19
CA SER A 448 31.69 24.36 -1.52
C SER A 448 32.14 23.35 -2.59
N LYS A 449 32.76 22.24 -2.21
CA LYS A 449 33.22 21.20 -3.15
C LYS A 449 32.07 20.34 -3.64
N ASP A 450 31.07 20.15 -2.78
CA ASP A 450 29.90 19.30 -2.99
C ASP A 450 28.65 20.09 -3.42
N HIS A 451 28.85 21.32 -3.89
CA HIS A 451 27.78 22.23 -4.28
C HIS A 451 26.74 21.61 -5.24
N ASN A 452 27.20 20.77 -6.17
CA ASN A 452 26.35 20.19 -7.20
C ASN A 452 25.70 18.86 -6.78
N THR A 453 26.00 18.35 -5.57
CA THR A 453 25.69 16.96 -5.21
C THR A 453 25.11 16.78 -3.82
N TYR A 454 25.55 17.52 -2.79
CA TYR A 454 25.12 17.27 -1.40
C TYR A 454 24.54 18.54 -0.76
N TRP A 455 23.28 18.46 -0.36
CA TRP A 455 22.54 19.55 0.25
C TRP A 455 21.91 19.10 1.57
N GLN A 456 21.93 19.99 2.56
CA GLN A 456 21.51 19.73 3.92
C GLN A 456 20.37 20.66 4.32
N ARG A 457 19.38 20.13 5.04
CA ARG A 457 18.29 20.90 5.61
C ARG A 457 18.85 21.87 6.65
N VAL A 458 18.36 23.10 6.61
CA VAL A 458 18.65 24.13 7.61
C VAL A 458 17.38 24.54 8.33
N ASN A 459 17.51 24.74 9.63
CA ASN A 459 16.43 25.27 10.46
C ASN A 459 16.20 26.75 10.12
N VAL A 460 15.33 27.00 9.15
CA VAL A 460 14.78 28.32 8.86
C VAL A 460 13.33 28.27 9.31
N ILE A 461 13.04 28.82 10.48
CA ILE A 461 11.66 28.89 10.97
C ILE A 461 10.97 30.07 10.27
N ASN A 462 9.92 29.79 9.51
CA ASN A 462 8.92 30.78 9.11
C ASN A 462 8.29 31.39 10.37
N SER A 463 8.26 32.72 10.46
CA SER A 463 7.54 33.51 11.45
C SER A 463 6.00 33.37 11.42
N LEU A 464 5.43 32.34 10.77
CA LEU A 464 4.01 32.29 10.44
C LEU A 464 3.41 30.86 10.52
N ALA A 465 3.39 30.24 11.72
CA ALA A 465 2.31 29.33 12.17
C ALA A 465 2.51 28.83 13.62
N GLN A 466 1.71 29.39 14.53
CA GLN A 466 1.28 28.94 15.87
C GLN A 466 2.28 28.35 16.91
N VAL A 467 2.47 29.16 17.97
CA VAL A 467 2.51 28.87 19.43
C VAL A 467 2.84 27.43 19.87
N ALA A 468 4.08 27.21 20.33
CA ALA A 468 4.41 27.05 21.76
C ALA A 468 5.86 26.56 21.93
N VAL A 469 6.69 27.42 22.56
CA VAL A 469 7.97 27.15 23.22
C VAL A 469 9.07 26.51 22.33
N THR A 470 9.86 27.37 21.66
CA THR A 470 11.09 26.96 20.93
C THR A 470 12.21 28.04 20.95
N PRO A 471 13.45 27.65 20.58
CA PRO A 471 14.67 28.48 20.57
C PRO A 471 14.63 29.70 19.64
N LYS A 472 15.60 30.63 19.80
CA LYS A 472 15.77 31.87 19.01
C LYS A 472 15.63 31.65 17.49
N SER A 473 14.71 32.37 16.86
CA SER A 473 14.48 32.43 15.40
C SER A 473 15.64 33.08 14.63
N ILE A 474 15.96 32.58 13.44
CA ILE A 474 16.98 33.15 12.52
C ILE A 474 16.26 33.73 11.29
N ASN A 475 16.60 34.95 10.85
CA ASN A 475 16.02 35.59 9.67
C ASN A 475 16.57 34.94 8.38
N LEU A 476 15.75 34.74 7.34
CA LEU A 476 16.20 34.20 6.05
C LEU A 476 17.38 34.99 5.45
N LYS A 477 17.40 36.31 5.62
CA LYS A 477 18.52 37.17 5.22
C LYS A 477 19.81 36.81 5.96
N ASP A 478 19.74 36.54 7.26
CA ASP A 478 20.92 36.16 8.06
C ASP A 478 21.51 34.84 7.54
N VAL A 479 20.65 33.88 7.21
CA VAL A 479 21.08 32.60 6.60
C VAL A 479 21.75 32.83 5.26
N LEU A 480 21.17 33.66 4.40
CA LEU A 480 21.75 34.00 3.10
C LEU A 480 23.09 34.73 3.24
N ASP A 481 23.21 35.66 4.19
CA ASP A 481 24.45 36.40 4.48
C ASP A 481 25.55 35.50 5.05
N GLU A 482 25.21 34.52 5.89
CA GLU A 482 26.12 33.46 6.33
C GLU A 482 26.62 32.60 5.13
N LEU A 483 25.73 32.27 4.20
CA LEU A 483 26.10 31.51 3.00
C LEU A 483 26.98 32.31 2.03
N LYS A 484 26.71 33.61 1.90
CA LYS A 484 27.53 34.52 1.12
C LYS A 484 28.93 34.71 1.70
N THR A 485 29.07 34.76 3.02
CA THR A 485 30.39 34.88 3.67
C THR A 485 31.18 33.58 3.56
N SER A 486 30.57 32.43 3.85
CA SER A 486 31.22 31.12 3.74
C SER A 486 31.66 30.77 2.31
N SER A 487 30.90 31.15 1.29
CA SER A 487 31.28 30.96 -0.11
C SER A 487 32.51 31.79 -0.53
N LYS A 488 32.68 32.99 0.03
CA LYS A 488 33.85 33.86 -0.25
C LYS A 488 35.13 33.36 0.43
N THR A 489 35.04 32.89 1.67
CA THR A 489 36.22 32.47 2.46
C THR A 489 36.89 31.22 1.86
N ASN A 490 36.10 30.31 1.30
CA ASN A 490 36.61 29.09 0.68
C ASN A 490 37.27 29.31 -0.70
N ALA A 491 36.99 30.44 -1.36
CA ALA A 491 37.65 30.80 -2.62
C ALA A 491 39.06 31.41 -2.41
N ALA A 492 39.37 31.86 -1.19
CA ALA A 492 40.62 32.54 -0.86
C ALA A 492 41.71 31.61 -0.26
N SER A 493 41.40 30.34 0.00
CA SER A 493 42.37 29.37 0.51
C SER A 493 42.96 28.54 -0.63
N THR A 494 44.20 28.84 -1.01
CA THR A 494 45.00 28.07 -1.98
C THR A 494 45.88 27.01 -1.32
N GLU A 495 45.77 26.80 0.00
CA GLU A 495 46.54 25.76 0.68
C GLU A 495 45.81 24.41 0.68
N PRO A 496 46.45 23.33 0.25
CA PRO A 496 45.85 22.01 0.26
C PRO A 496 45.60 21.56 1.72
N PRO A 497 44.42 20.99 2.04
CA PRO A 497 44.18 20.45 3.36
C PRO A 497 45.12 19.26 3.60
N THR A 498 45.87 19.30 4.70
CA THR A 498 46.67 18.17 5.18
C THR A 498 45.71 17.02 5.53
N PRO A 499 45.92 15.79 5.03
CA PRO A 499 45.10 14.65 5.39
C PRO A 499 45.18 14.39 6.90
N GLY A 500 44.07 14.58 7.62
CA GLY A 500 43.95 14.15 9.00
C GLY A 500 44.04 12.63 9.08
N ALA A 501 45.09 12.13 9.73
CA ALA A 501 45.26 10.71 9.95
C ALA A 501 44.12 10.14 10.80
N LEU A 502 43.51 9.05 10.32
CA LEU A 502 42.59 8.23 11.10
C LEU A 502 43.29 7.71 12.37
N PRO A 503 42.65 7.74 13.55
CA PRO A 503 43.23 7.19 14.76
C PRO A 503 43.38 5.67 14.62
N THR A 504 44.62 5.21 14.55
CA THR A 504 44.95 3.78 14.54
C THR A 504 44.85 3.25 15.97
N VAL A 505 43.82 2.44 16.25
CA VAL A 505 43.71 1.71 17.52
C VAL A 505 44.69 0.53 17.48
N LYS A 506 45.73 0.58 18.32
CA LYS A 506 46.62 -0.56 18.57
C LYS A 506 45.91 -1.62 19.42
N PRO A 507 45.95 -2.92 19.07
CA PRO A 507 45.57 -3.97 19.99
C PRO A 507 46.70 -4.22 20.99
N THR A 508 46.38 -4.21 22.28
CA THR A 508 47.27 -4.58 23.37
C THR A 508 47.27 -6.10 23.53
N THR A 509 48.39 -6.75 23.22
CA THR A 509 48.64 -8.16 23.48
C THR A 509 48.95 -8.38 24.97
N GLY A 510 47.98 -8.92 25.71
CA GLY A 510 48.17 -9.49 27.04
C GLY A 510 48.31 -11.00 26.95
N GLY A 511 49.51 -11.51 27.21
CA GLY A 511 49.81 -12.94 27.24
C GLY A 511 49.30 -13.62 28.52
N GLY A 512 48.88 -14.88 28.39
CA GLY A 512 48.58 -15.77 29.49
C GLY A 512 48.88 -17.22 29.07
N LYS A 513 50.03 -17.73 29.53
CA LYS A 513 50.42 -19.15 29.47
C LYS A 513 49.53 -19.96 30.41
N SER A 514 49.16 -21.18 30.02
CA SER A 514 49.32 -22.35 30.89
C SER A 514 49.31 -23.64 30.07
N ASP A 515 50.19 -24.54 30.51
CA ASP A 515 50.58 -25.83 29.95
C ASP A 515 49.59 -26.96 30.26
N ALA A 516 49.96 -28.15 29.73
CA ALA A 516 49.45 -29.52 29.98
C ALA A 516 48.32 -29.96 29.04
N GLY A 517 48.36 -31.12 28.39
CA GLY A 517 49.35 -32.18 28.30
C GLY A 517 48.81 -33.23 27.33
N ALA A 518 49.71 -33.84 26.54
CA ALA A 518 49.39 -34.99 25.68
C ALA A 518 49.28 -36.27 26.54
N PRO A 519 48.66 -37.36 26.03
CA PRO A 519 49.46 -38.26 25.21
C PRO A 519 48.76 -38.89 23.98
N LYS A 520 49.66 -39.39 23.13
CA LYS A 520 49.58 -40.15 21.88
C LYS A 520 48.61 -41.35 21.90
N ASN A 521 48.09 -41.71 20.71
CA ASN A 521 48.45 -42.99 20.07
C ASN A 521 47.99 -43.10 18.60
N ASP A 522 49.00 -43.28 17.75
CA ASP A 522 49.16 -44.18 16.60
C ASP A 522 47.95 -44.75 15.85
N GLY A 523 47.99 -44.58 14.52
CA GLY A 523 47.96 -45.74 13.62
C GLY A 523 46.97 -45.73 12.45
N VAL A 524 47.53 -45.75 11.24
CA VAL A 524 47.03 -46.40 10.00
C VAL A 524 46.22 -45.54 8.99
N THR A 525 46.93 -45.11 7.94
CA THR A 525 46.49 -44.80 6.55
C THR A 525 46.39 -46.07 5.68
N PRO A 526 45.94 -46.05 4.39
CA PRO A 526 45.21 -45.02 3.59
C PRO A 526 44.04 -45.57 2.72
N LYS A 527 43.18 -44.70 2.18
CA LYS A 527 42.92 -44.48 0.72
C LYS A 527 41.54 -43.87 0.42
N ASN A 528 41.55 -43.10 -0.68
CA ASN A 528 40.47 -42.61 -1.55
C ASN A 528 39.78 -41.26 -1.25
N GLU A 529 40.33 -40.22 -1.89
CA GLU A 529 39.72 -39.49 -3.02
C GLU A 529 38.19 -39.26 -2.97
N ASN A 530 37.75 -38.07 -2.52
CA ASN A 530 37.38 -36.97 -3.42
C ASN A 530 36.82 -35.79 -2.61
N SER A 531 37.45 -34.63 -2.84
CA SER A 531 37.06 -33.29 -2.42
C SER A 531 35.79 -32.85 -3.17
N THR A 532 34.92 -31.95 -2.68
CA THR A 532 35.20 -30.61 -2.17
C THR A 532 34.05 -30.10 -1.28
N HIS A 533 34.45 -29.41 -0.23
CA HIS A 533 33.66 -28.78 0.83
C HIS A 533 32.93 -27.51 0.36
N SER A 534 31.74 -27.26 0.93
CA SER A 534 31.29 -25.91 1.27
C SER A 534 31.19 -25.77 2.80
N PHE A 535 31.77 -24.66 3.26
CA PHE A 535 31.89 -24.21 4.64
C PHE A 535 30.52 -23.88 5.25
N ILE A 536 30.24 -24.39 6.46
CA ILE A 536 29.29 -23.78 7.40
C ILE A 536 30.08 -23.48 8.68
N GLY A 537 30.46 -22.21 8.85
CA GLY A 537 30.99 -21.68 10.10
C GLY A 537 29.85 -21.02 10.87
N GLY A 538 29.54 -21.58 12.04
CA GLY A 538 28.57 -20.99 12.97
C GLY A 538 29.12 -19.73 13.65
N SER A 539 28.20 -18.92 14.16
CA SER A 539 28.47 -18.12 15.36
C SER A 539 27.21 -18.04 16.20
N LEU A 540 27.37 -18.53 17.42
CA LEU A 540 26.46 -18.48 18.56
C LEU A 540 26.73 -17.14 19.25
N GLY A 541 25.74 -16.23 19.26
CA GLY A 541 25.84 -14.93 19.90
C GLY A 541 24.85 -14.81 21.06
N ILE A 542 25.35 -15.00 22.28
CA ILE A 542 24.64 -14.77 23.54
C ILE A 542 24.50 -13.25 23.74
N PHE A 543 23.27 -12.76 23.94
CA PHE A 543 23.02 -11.45 24.55
C PHE A 543 22.16 -11.60 25.80
N LEU A 544 22.81 -11.36 26.94
CA LEU A 544 22.24 -11.12 28.27
C LEU A 544 22.52 -9.64 28.57
N GLY A 545 21.49 -8.85 28.93
CA GLY A 545 21.74 -7.45 29.32
C GLY A 545 20.53 -6.53 29.40
N MET A 546 19.69 -6.75 30.42
CA MET A 546 18.98 -5.77 31.26
C MET A 546 18.48 -4.43 30.68
N LEU A 547 17.15 -4.24 30.77
CA LEU A 547 16.42 -3.06 31.28
C LEU A 547 14.93 -3.46 31.23
N GLY A 548 14.09 -3.34 32.25
CA GLY A 548 14.10 -2.57 33.47
C GLY A 548 12.61 -2.35 33.78
N SER A 549 12.13 -3.03 34.81
CA SER A 549 10.73 -3.21 35.17
C SER A 549 10.00 -1.89 35.47
N ALA A 550 8.77 -1.74 34.96
CA ALA A 550 7.73 -0.92 35.58
C ALA A 550 6.37 -1.60 35.36
N ILE A 551 6.05 -2.53 36.27
CA ILE A 551 4.71 -3.12 36.41
C ILE A 551 3.90 -2.15 37.27
N ALA A 552 2.93 -1.47 36.67
CA ALA A 552 1.87 -0.80 37.41
C ALA A 552 0.67 -1.75 37.51
N ILE A 553 0.45 -2.25 38.73
CA ILE A 553 -0.72 -3.02 39.14
C ILE A 553 -1.89 -2.04 39.25
N PHE A 554 -2.91 -2.19 38.42
CA PHE A 554 -4.26 -1.71 38.72
C PHE A 554 -5.20 -2.92 38.81
N SER A 555 -5.39 -3.37 40.04
CA SER A 555 -6.52 -4.19 40.46
C SER A 555 -7.65 -3.25 40.88
N PHE A 556 -8.75 -3.23 40.13
CA PHE A 556 -10.05 -2.88 40.71
C PHE A 556 -11.12 -3.86 40.24
N TRP A 557 -11.75 -4.45 41.24
CA TRP A 557 -12.90 -5.33 41.18
C TRP A 557 -14.08 -4.71 40.45
N ASN A 558 -14.77 -5.49 39.62
CA ASN A 558 -16.22 -5.50 39.63
C ASN A 558 -16.75 -6.91 39.33
N LYS A 559 -17.52 -7.44 40.28
CA LYS A 559 -18.21 -8.74 40.19
C LYS A 559 -19.32 -8.71 39.13
N PRO A 560 -19.62 -9.84 38.48
CA PRO A 560 -20.80 -9.98 37.64
C PRO A 560 -22.05 -10.23 38.48
N THR A 561 -23.11 -9.46 38.23
CA THR A 561 -24.48 -9.78 38.65
C THR A 561 -25.06 -10.87 37.75
N THR A 562 -25.46 -11.96 38.39
CA THR A 562 -26.28 -13.05 37.86
C THR A 562 -27.67 -12.54 37.47
N PHE A 563 -28.11 -12.83 36.23
CA PHE A 563 -29.52 -12.70 35.87
C PHE A 563 -30.18 -14.07 35.86
N ASN A 564 -31.20 -14.18 36.70
CA ASN A 564 -32.01 -15.38 36.87
C ASN A 564 -33.00 -15.56 35.71
N ARG A 565 -33.11 -16.83 35.35
CA ARG A 565 -34.15 -17.47 34.56
C ARG A 565 -35.49 -17.40 35.31
N MET A 566 -36.56 -16.91 34.69
CA MET A 566 -37.93 -17.32 35.03
C MET A 566 -38.79 -17.39 33.77
N ARG A 567 -39.42 -18.57 33.67
CA ARG A 567 -40.66 -19.01 32.97
C ARG A 567 -41.10 -18.32 31.69
#